data_AF-A0A0R0M6H5-F1
#
_entry.id   AF-A0A0R0M6H5-F1
#
_cell.length_a   1.000
_cell.length_b   1.000
_cell.length_c   1.000
_cell.angle_alpha   90.00
_cell.angle_beta   90.00
_cell.angle_gamma   90.00
#
_symmetry.space_group_name_H-M   'P 1'
#
loop_
_entity.id
_entity.type
_entity.pdbx_description
1 polymer ?
#
loop_
_entity_poly.entity_id
_entity_poly.type
_entity_poly.pdbx_seq_one_letter_code
_entity_poly.pdbx_strand_id
1 'polypeptide(L)'
;MQSRFKKLIRKVDRIEYLNTNLPNNYEEIQEDYRTVKKKLEILRTSFIKFMSYEHGGSAFKATMRAIEVVGRKISHDSYEMKSFYREAEIAIREITKIRSNDSLKNIAEKYSSALSSIEDSKIKMNDEMEKIIKIIKDLQEQIKEIDESRANILNLRYDLEKLYKKRGPEDPELAQQKTQFHSQVNITREQMTNFIKDDRVFSVLKDSAAVQAQFFEEAANQLKNVD
;
A
#
# COMPACT_ATOMS: atom_id res chain seq x y z
N MET A 1 9.68 -26.26 0.16
CA MET A 1 11.13 -26.33 0.50
C MET A 1 12.06 -26.29 -0.73
N GLN A 2 11.68 -26.85 -1.89
CA GLN A 2 12.48 -26.87 -3.14
C GLN A 2 12.79 -25.49 -3.77
N SER A 3 11.90 -24.49 -3.63
CA SER A 3 12.04 -23.16 -4.27
C SER A 3 13.25 -22.33 -3.76
N ARG A 4 13.52 -22.33 -2.44
CA ARG A 4 14.66 -21.60 -1.86
C ARG A 4 16.00 -22.20 -2.30
N PHE A 5 16.08 -23.52 -2.40
CA PHE A 5 17.26 -24.23 -2.84
C PHE A 5 17.57 -23.97 -4.33
N LYS A 6 16.55 -24.02 -5.21
CA LYS A 6 16.69 -23.64 -6.63
C LYS A 6 17.11 -22.18 -6.83
N LYS A 7 16.66 -21.25 -5.97
CA LYS A 7 17.10 -19.85 -6.01
C LYS A 7 18.59 -19.69 -5.70
N LEU A 8 19.12 -20.52 -4.81
CA LEU A 8 20.55 -20.52 -4.43
C LEU A 8 21.40 -21.12 -5.55
N ILE A 9 20.98 -22.25 -6.12
CA ILE A 9 21.66 -22.91 -7.25
C ILE A 9 21.80 -21.97 -8.45
N ARG A 10 20.75 -21.23 -8.84
CA ARG A 10 20.78 -20.26 -9.95
C ARG A 10 21.79 -19.12 -9.78
N LYS A 11 22.16 -18.79 -8.54
CA LYS A 11 23.17 -17.75 -8.27
C LYS A 11 24.61 -18.27 -8.41
N VAL A 12 24.80 -19.58 -8.21
CA VAL A 12 26.11 -20.24 -8.26
C VAL A 12 26.39 -20.78 -9.66
N ASP A 13 25.37 -21.27 -10.35
CA ASP A 13 25.44 -21.82 -11.70
C ASP A 13 25.13 -20.72 -12.74
N ARG A 14 26.18 -20.10 -13.27
CA ARG A 14 26.06 -19.08 -14.33
C ARG A 14 25.68 -19.75 -15.65
N ILE A 15 24.37 -19.90 -15.87
CA ILE A 15 23.82 -20.37 -17.13
C ILE A 15 23.51 -19.17 -18.03
N GLU A 16 24.13 -19.16 -19.21
CA GLU A 16 23.68 -18.34 -20.34
C GLU A 16 22.37 -18.89 -20.89
N TYR A 17 21.39 -18.02 -21.09
CA TYR A 17 20.04 -18.36 -21.56
C TYR A 17 19.92 -18.09 -23.06
N LEU A 18 20.37 -19.03 -23.89
CA LEU A 18 20.44 -18.86 -25.34
C LEU A 18 19.16 -19.35 -26.04
N ASN A 19 18.48 -20.34 -25.45
CA ASN A 19 17.35 -21.04 -26.08
C ASN A 19 16.00 -20.70 -25.41
N THR A 20 16.02 -19.93 -24.33
CA THR A 20 14.85 -19.58 -23.50
C THR A 20 14.66 -18.07 -23.42
N ASN A 21 14.59 -17.43 -24.58
CA ASN A 21 14.37 -15.99 -24.70
C ASN A 21 12.98 -15.59 -24.20
N LEU A 22 12.92 -14.47 -23.49
CA LEU A 22 11.68 -13.86 -23.08
C LEU A 22 11.11 -13.03 -24.26
N PRO A 23 9.78 -12.88 -24.37
CA PRO A 23 9.15 -11.99 -25.35
C PRO A 23 9.64 -10.56 -25.16
N ASN A 24 9.68 -9.80 -26.26
CA ASN A 24 10.31 -8.47 -26.32
C ASN A 24 10.12 -7.60 -25.08
N ASN A 25 9.07 -6.83 -24.92
CA ASN A 25 8.86 -5.95 -23.76
C ASN A 25 8.70 -6.61 -22.35
N TYR A 26 8.99 -7.90 -22.16
CA TYR A 26 8.75 -8.58 -20.87
C TYR A 26 9.53 -7.96 -19.71
N GLU A 27 10.80 -7.61 -19.93
CA GLU A 27 11.65 -7.06 -18.87
C GLU A 27 11.18 -5.67 -18.43
N GLU A 28 10.83 -4.81 -19.38
CA GLU A 28 10.25 -3.49 -19.14
C GLU A 28 8.93 -3.58 -18.35
N ILE A 29 7.98 -4.40 -18.80
CA ILE A 29 6.70 -4.64 -18.08
C ILE A 29 6.97 -5.14 -16.66
N GLN A 30 7.97 -6.01 -16.49
CA GLN A 30 8.33 -6.53 -15.19
C GLN A 30 8.90 -5.45 -14.25
N GLU A 31 9.66 -4.50 -14.79
CA GLU A 31 10.21 -3.37 -14.04
C GLU A 31 9.11 -2.39 -13.62
N ASP A 32 8.19 -2.07 -14.52
CA ASP A 32 7.00 -1.27 -14.21
C ASP A 32 6.16 -1.92 -13.12
N TYR A 33 5.85 -3.20 -13.28
CA TYR A 33 5.11 -3.98 -12.28
C TYR A 33 5.79 -3.93 -10.91
N ARG A 34 7.12 -4.15 -10.85
CA ARG A 34 7.90 -4.09 -9.60
C ARG A 34 7.84 -2.70 -8.97
N THR A 35 7.89 -1.66 -9.80
CA THR A 35 7.80 -0.27 -9.36
C THR A 35 6.45 -0.01 -8.74
N VAL A 36 5.35 -0.26 -9.45
CA VAL A 36 3.98 -0.06 -8.96
C VAL A 36 3.76 -0.83 -7.65
N LYS A 37 4.10 -2.12 -7.63
CA LYS A 37 4.04 -2.96 -6.41
C LYS A 37 4.74 -2.30 -5.23
N LYS A 38 6.01 -1.89 -5.41
CA LYS A 38 6.82 -1.31 -4.33
C LYS A 38 6.22 0.02 -3.85
N LYS A 39 5.72 0.83 -4.77
CA LYS A 39 5.14 2.15 -4.43
C LYS A 39 3.81 2.02 -3.71
N LEU A 40 2.96 1.03 -4.05
CA LEU A 40 1.72 0.77 -3.32
C LEU A 40 1.96 0.44 -1.84
N GLU A 41 2.98 -0.36 -1.52
CA GLU A 41 3.33 -0.66 -0.12
C GLU A 41 3.83 0.58 0.64
N ILE A 42 4.63 1.42 -0.03
CA ILE A 42 5.08 2.70 0.54
C ILE A 42 3.88 3.61 0.79
N LEU A 43 2.95 3.72 -0.16
CA LEU A 43 1.74 4.53 -0.03
C LEU A 43 0.88 4.04 1.13
N ARG A 44 0.62 2.73 1.23
CA ARG A 44 -0.10 2.14 2.35
C ARG A 44 0.53 2.54 3.69
N THR A 45 1.85 2.40 3.82
CA THR A 45 2.56 2.77 5.05
C THR A 45 2.43 4.26 5.34
N SER A 46 2.54 5.11 4.31
CA SER A 46 2.36 6.56 4.45
C SER A 46 0.94 6.94 4.86
N PHE A 47 -0.09 6.31 4.27
CA PHE A 47 -1.49 6.56 4.63
C PHE A 47 -1.77 6.19 6.08
N ILE A 48 -1.23 5.08 6.58
CA ILE A 48 -1.36 4.71 7.99
C ILE A 48 -0.69 5.75 8.91
N LYS A 49 0.46 6.29 8.51
CA LYS A 49 1.10 7.41 9.24
C LYS A 49 0.24 8.67 9.21
N PHE A 50 -0.32 9.01 8.05
CA PHE A 50 -1.26 10.12 7.93
C PHE A 50 -2.52 9.92 8.75
N MET A 51 -2.96 8.68 8.98
CA MET A 51 -4.09 8.40 9.85
C MET A 51 -3.75 8.61 11.32
N SER A 52 -2.51 8.33 11.75
CA SER A 52 -2.16 8.26 13.17
C SER A 52 -1.16 9.33 13.66
N TYR A 53 -0.74 10.29 12.83
CA TYR A 53 0.34 11.22 13.17
C TYR A 53 0.06 12.01 14.46
N GLU A 54 -1.21 12.26 14.73
CA GLU A 54 -1.68 13.06 15.85
C GLU A 54 -1.55 12.40 17.22
N HIS A 55 -1.26 11.10 17.23
CA HIS A 55 -1.17 10.29 18.43
C HIS A 55 0.27 9.79 18.69
N GLY A 56 1.24 10.18 17.86
CA GLY A 56 2.64 9.76 17.96
C GLY A 56 2.93 8.31 17.52
N GLY A 57 4.14 7.84 17.80
CA GLY A 57 4.66 6.59 17.24
C GLY A 57 4.05 5.29 17.82
N SER A 58 3.49 5.33 19.02
CA SER A 58 2.81 4.18 19.65
C SER A 58 1.46 3.89 19.00
N ALA A 59 0.68 4.92 18.70
CA ALA A 59 -0.59 4.78 18.00
C ALA A 59 -0.41 4.25 16.59
N PHE A 60 0.61 4.73 15.85
CA PHE A 60 0.97 4.14 14.56
C PHE A 60 1.16 2.61 14.64
N LYS A 61 1.85 2.12 15.68
CA LYS A 61 2.04 0.67 15.90
C LYS A 61 0.71 -0.04 16.21
N ALA A 62 -0.18 0.59 16.98
CA ALA A 62 -1.49 0.05 17.30
C ALA A 62 -2.39 -0.01 16.04
N THR A 63 -2.44 1.07 15.25
CA THR A 63 -3.16 1.16 13.97
C THR A 63 -2.62 0.14 12.97
N MET A 64 -1.30 -0.05 12.87
CA MET A 64 -0.71 -1.11 12.03
C MET A 64 -1.20 -2.50 12.44
N ARG A 65 -1.21 -2.84 13.74
CA ARG A 65 -1.71 -4.13 14.24
C ARG A 65 -3.21 -4.31 13.98
N ALA A 66 -3.98 -3.26 14.24
CA ALA A 66 -5.41 -3.20 13.96
C ALA A 66 -5.72 -3.50 12.48
N ILE A 67 -5.01 -2.82 11.59
CA ILE A 67 -5.15 -2.97 10.15
C ILE A 67 -4.66 -4.36 9.71
N GLU A 68 -3.59 -4.92 10.28
CA GLU A 68 -3.14 -6.29 9.94
C GLU A 68 -4.15 -7.37 10.34
N VAL A 69 -4.91 -7.15 11.41
CA VAL A 69 -5.99 -8.03 11.88
C VAL A 69 -7.32 -7.59 11.26
N VAL A 70 -7.46 -7.70 9.94
CA VAL A 70 -8.74 -7.40 9.28
C VAL A 70 -9.82 -8.35 9.78
N GLY A 71 -10.83 -7.82 10.48
CA GLY A 71 -12.06 -8.57 10.79
C GLY A 71 -12.73 -8.30 12.15
N ARG A 72 -12.17 -7.48 13.03
CA ARG A 72 -12.90 -7.07 14.24
C ARG A 72 -13.09 -5.57 14.22
N LYS A 73 -14.36 -5.13 14.30
CA LYS A 73 -14.74 -3.82 14.81
C LYS A 73 -13.87 -3.56 16.04
N ILE A 74 -12.84 -2.75 15.90
CA ILE A 74 -12.12 -2.26 17.04
C ILE A 74 -13.12 -1.34 17.71
N SER A 75 -13.54 -1.71 18.92
CA SER A 75 -14.32 -0.79 19.73
C SER A 75 -13.48 0.47 19.87
N HIS A 76 -14.09 1.61 19.55
CA HIS A 76 -13.53 2.95 19.74
C HIS A 76 -12.84 3.11 21.11
N ASP A 77 -13.28 2.32 22.09
CA ASP A 77 -12.85 2.37 23.49
C ASP A 77 -11.47 1.74 23.80
N SER A 78 -10.87 0.94 22.89
CA SER A 78 -9.66 0.16 23.24
C SER A 78 -8.33 0.89 23.06
N TYR A 79 -8.34 2.11 22.52
CA TYR A 79 -7.21 3.03 22.49
C TYR A 79 -7.73 4.48 22.56
N GLU A 80 -8.16 4.95 23.75
CA GLU A 80 -8.34 6.39 23.98
C GLU A 80 -6.99 7.11 24.08
N MET A 81 -6.13 6.95 23.06
CA MET A 81 -5.04 7.89 22.87
C MET A 81 -5.66 9.12 22.22
N LYS A 82 -5.92 10.16 23.01
CA LYS A 82 -6.51 11.40 22.48
C LYS A 82 -5.59 11.95 21.38
N SER A 83 -6.16 12.45 20.29
CA SER A 83 -5.39 13.19 19.29
C SER A 83 -4.89 14.49 19.92
N PHE A 84 -3.82 15.09 19.38
CA PHE A 84 -3.44 16.42 19.85
C PHE A 84 -4.54 17.47 19.59
N TYR A 85 -5.42 17.29 18.60
CA TYR A 85 -6.55 18.19 18.37
C TYR A 85 -7.51 18.14 19.57
N ARG A 86 -7.84 16.93 20.04
CA ARG A 86 -8.71 16.72 21.21
C ARG A 86 -8.04 17.17 22.51
N GLU A 87 -6.74 16.94 22.67
CA GLU A 87 -5.99 17.42 23.84
C GLU A 87 -5.94 18.95 23.88
N ALA A 88 -5.64 19.59 22.74
CA ALA A 88 -5.61 21.05 22.61
C ALA A 88 -7.00 21.66 22.83
N GLU A 89 -8.05 21.05 22.28
CA GLU A 89 -9.44 21.46 22.54
C GLU A 89 -9.73 21.50 24.04
N ILE A 90 -9.41 20.42 24.77
CA ILE A 90 -9.66 20.33 26.22
C ILE A 90 -8.87 21.42 26.95
N ALA A 91 -7.59 21.60 26.64
CA ALA A 91 -6.75 22.61 27.27
C ALA A 91 -7.29 24.04 27.03
N ILE A 92 -7.72 24.35 25.81
CA ILE A 92 -8.30 25.65 25.47
C ILE A 92 -9.67 25.83 26.10
N ARG A 93 -10.48 24.77 26.22
CA ARG A 93 -11.76 24.81 26.92
C ARG A 93 -11.61 25.12 28.42
N GLU A 94 -10.47 24.81 29.03
CA GLU A 94 -10.21 25.26 30.41
C GLU A 94 -9.99 26.78 30.48
N ILE A 95 -9.42 27.40 29.45
CA ILE A 95 -9.21 28.86 29.37
C ILE A 95 -10.57 29.60 29.35
N THR A 96 -11.62 29.00 28.79
CA THR A 96 -12.96 29.62 28.74
C THR A 96 -13.62 29.80 30.11
N LYS A 97 -13.08 29.15 31.15
CA LYS A 97 -13.54 29.28 32.54
C LYS A 97 -13.02 30.55 33.23
N ILE A 98 -12.05 31.25 32.63
CA ILE A 98 -11.54 32.53 33.14
C ILE A 98 -12.67 33.56 33.13
N ARG A 99 -12.92 34.18 34.29
CA ARG A 99 -13.98 35.19 34.47
C ARG A 99 -13.48 36.63 34.38
N SER A 100 -12.17 36.83 34.38
CA SER A 100 -11.54 38.16 34.42
C SER A 100 -11.29 38.78 33.05
N ASN A 101 -11.52 38.05 31.95
CA ASN A 101 -11.24 38.52 30.59
C ASN A 101 -12.20 37.88 29.57
N ASP A 102 -13.27 38.59 29.23
CA ASP A 102 -14.29 38.11 28.29
C ASP A 102 -13.77 37.97 26.86
N SER A 103 -12.84 38.82 26.41
CA SER A 103 -12.23 38.71 25.09
C SER A 103 -11.42 37.42 24.95
N LEU A 104 -10.63 37.07 25.97
CA LEU A 104 -9.87 35.82 26.02
C LEU A 104 -10.81 34.61 26.06
N LYS A 105 -11.90 34.70 26.83
CA LYS A 105 -12.90 33.64 26.88
C LYS A 105 -13.53 33.40 25.51
N ASN A 106 -13.97 34.46 24.84
CA ASN A 106 -14.62 34.36 23.53
C ASN A 106 -13.70 33.75 22.47
N ILE A 107 -12.44 34.17 22.40
CA ILE A 107 -11.49 33.59 21.42
C ILE A 107 -11.16 32.13 21.75
N ALA A 108 -11.04 31.79 23.04
CA ALA A 108 -10.81 30.41 23.48
C ALA A 108 -12.01 29.50 23.15
N GLU A 109 -13.25 29.99 23.31
CA GLU A 109 -14.46 29.25 22.90
C GLU A 109 -14.41 28.92 21.41
N LYS A 110 -14.21 29.93 20.56
CA LYS A 110 -14.10 29.77 19.10
C LYS A 110 -12.98 28.79 18.71
N TYR A 111 -11.80 28.95 19.30
CA TYR A 111 -10.66 28.09 18.96
C TYR A 111 -10.88 26.64 19.41
N SER A 112 -11.44 26.42 20.61
CA SER A 112 -11.77 25.07 21.07
C SER A 112 -12.82 24.41 20.16
N SER A 113 -13.85 25.15 19.74
CA SER A 113 -14.85 24.65 18.78
C SER A 113 -14.23 24.29 17.43
N ALA A 114 -13.32 25.13 16.91
CA ALA A 114 -12.60 24.84 15.67
C ALA A 114 -11.79 23.54 15.75
N LEU A 115 -11.07 23.32 16.86
CA LEU A 115 -10.31 22.08 17.07
C LEU A 115 -11.20 20.84 17.18
N SER A 116 -12.35 20.95 17.84
CA SER A 116 -13.34 19.87 17.87
C SER A 116 -13.85 19.53 16.46
N SER A 117 -14.12 20.53 15.62
CA SER A 117 -14.54 20.30 14.24
C SER A 117 -13.43 19.73 13.35
N ILE A 118 -12.16 20.10 13.61
CA ILE A 118 -11.02 19.50 12.93
C ILE A 118 -10.90 18.01 13.30
N GLU A 119 -11.06 17.66 14.57
CA GLU A 119 -11.08 16.26 15.02
C GLU A 119 -12.17 15.44 14.31
N ASP A 120 -13.39 15.97 14.22
CA ASP A 120 -14.48 15.28 13.51
C ASP A 120 -14.15 15.07 12.02
N SER A 121 -13.55 16.09 11.38
CA SER A 121 -13.12 16.02 9.98
C SER A 121 -11.99 15.02 9.78
N LYS A 122 -11.10 14.91 10.77
CA LYS A 122 -9.99 13.98 10.79
C LYS A 122 -10.43 12.53 10.95
N ILE A 123 -11.43 12.27 11.80
CA ILE A 123 -12.06 10.95 11.94
C ILE A 123 -12.64 10.51 10.58
N LYS A 124 -13.39 11.39 9.90
CA LYS A 124 -13.92 11.10 8.55
C LYS A 124 -12.81 10.81 7.53
N MET A 125 -11.74 11.61 7.55
CA MET A 125 -10.59 11.38 6.68
C MET A 125 -9.97 9.99 6.94
N ASN A 126 -9.86 9.59 8.21
CA ASN A 126 -9.33 8.28 8.60
C ASN A 126 -10.21 7.14 8.08
N ASP A 127 -11.54 7.26 8.20
CA ASP A 127 -12.49 6.25 7.70
C ASP A 127 -12.38 6.06 6.17
N GLU A 128 -12.30 7.15 5.41
CA GLU A 128 -12.13 7.06 3.95
C GLU A 128 -10.75 6.51 3.57
N MET A 129 -9.70 6.89 4.30
CA MET A 129 -8.36 6.37 4.09
C MET A 129 -8.26 4.86 4.39
N GLU A 130 -9.02 4.36 5.37
CA GLU A 130 -9.10 2.93 5.66
C GLU A 130 -9.67 2.14 4.47
N LYS A 131 -10.71 2.66 3.81
CA LYS A 131 -11.27 2.05 2.59
C LYS A 131 -10.23 1.97 1.48
N ILE A 132 -9.44 3.02 1.28
CA ILE A 132 -8.33 3.04 0.30
C ILE A 132 -7.26 2.00 0.67
N ILE A 133 -6.89 1.91 1.94
CA ILE A 133 -5.93 0.89 2.43
C ILE A 133 -6.45 -0.53 2.18
N LYS A 134 -7.76 -0.77 2.31
CA LYS A 134 -8.37 -2.05 1.98
C LYS A 134 -8.19 -2.40 0.49
N ILE A 135 -8.41 -1.44 -0.41
CA ILE A 135 -8.13 -1.65 -1.85
C ILE A 135 -6.67 -2.02 -2.09
N ILE A 136 -5.72 -1.36 -1.41
CA ILE A 136 -4.30 -1.71 -1.53
C ILE A 136 -4.05 -3.15 -1.06
N LYS A 137 -4.70 -3.62 0.01
CA LYS A 137 -4.54 -5.01 0.47
C LYS A 137 -5.07 -6.02 -0.54
N ASP A 138 -6.22 -5.74 -1.15
CA ASP A 138 -6.78 -6.62 -2.18
C ASP A 138 -5.82 -6.69 -3.40
N LEU A 139 -5.22 -5.57 -3.80
CA LEU A 139 -4.15 -5.53 -4.81
C LEU A 139 -2.90 -6.31 -4.38
N GLN A 140 -2.58 -6.33 -3.08
CA GLN A 140 -1.45 -7.10 -2.54
C GLN A 140 -1.66 -8.61 -2.61
N GLU A 141 -2.90 -9.09 -2.58
CA GLU A 141 -3.20 -10.51 -2.80
C GLU A 141 -2.90 -10.90 -4.23
N GLN A 142 -3.32 -10.09 -5.20
CA GLN A 142 -3.02 -10.31 -6.62
C GLN A 142 -1.50 -10.26 -6.91
N ILE A 143 -0.78 -9.34 -6.26
CA ILE A 143 0.68 -9.28 -6.33
C ILE A 143 1.34 -10.61 -5.92
N LYS A 144 0.80 -11.32 -4.92
CA LYS A 144 1.36 -12.61 -4.48
C LYS A 144 1.26 -13.65 -5.59
N GLU A 145 0.10 -13.76 -6.24
CA GLU A 145 -0.14 -14.70 -7.33
C GLU A 145 0.76 -14.42 -8.54
N ILE A 146 0.93 -13.14 -8.88
CA ILE A 146 1.82 -12.71 -9.97
C ILE A 146 3.27 -13.06 -9.63
N ASP A 147 3.72 -12.80 -8.40
CA ASP A 147 5.09 -13.12 -8.00
C ASP A 147 5.38 -14.62 -7.96
N GLU A 148 4.41 -15.44 -7.57
CA GLU A 148 4.52 -16.90 -7.66
C GLU A 148 4.67 -17.35 -9.11
N SER A 149 3.85 -16.82 -10.02
CA SER A 149 3.91 -17.10 -11.45
C SER A 149 5.27 -16.69 -12.05
N ARG A 150 5.79 -15.52 -11.67
CA ARG A 150 7.13 -15.06 -12.07
C ARG A 150 8.26 -15.94 -11.54
N ALA A 151 8.15 -16.37 -10.28
CA ALA A 151 9.13 -17.29 -9.70
C ALA A 151 9.12 -18.65 -10.43
N ASN A 152 7.95 -19.12 -10.83
CA ASN A 152 7.78 -20.33 -11.62
C ASN A 152 8.45 -20.21 -13.00
N ILE A 153 8.23 -19.10 -13.72
CA ILE A 153 8.90 -18.82 -15.00
C ILE A 153 10.41 -18.93 -14.86
N LEU A 154 11.00 -18.30 -13.83
CA LEU A 154 12.45 -18.34 -13.65
C LEU A 154 12.97 -19.75 -13.34
N ASN A 155 12.13 -20.64 -12.81
CA ASN A 155 12.50 -22.05 -12.59
C ASN A 155 12.37 -22.83 -13.91
N LEU A 156 11.25 -22.69 -14.62
CA LEU A 156 11.03 -23.32 -15.92
C LEU A 156 12.10 -22.92 -16.94
N ARG A 157 12.45 -21.63 -16.99
CA ARG A 157 13.52 -21.09 -17.84
C ARG A 157 14.85 -21.79 -17.58
N TYR A 158 15.20 -21.95 -16.31
CA TYR A 158 16.44 -22.59 -15.88
C TYR A 158 16.45 -24.09 -16.17
N ASP A 159 15.38 -24.79 -15.84
CA ASP A 159 15.27 -26.24 -16.05
C ASP A 159 15.29 -26.57 -17.56
N LEU A 160 14.59 -25.78 -18.39
CA LEU A 160 14.57 -25.93 -19.85
C LEU A 160 15.93 -25.64 -20.48
N GLU A 161 16.63 -24.58 -20.05
CA GLU A 161 17.99 -24.28 -20.55
C GLU A 161 18.99 -25.39 -20.18
N LYS A 162 18.87 -25.98 -18.99
CA LYS A 162 19.68 -27.15 -18.60
C LYS A 162 19.42 -28.36 -19.49
N LEU A 163 18.16 -28.60 -19.84
CA LEU A 163 17.80 -29.69 -20.73
C LEU A 163 18.34 -29.46 -22.13
N TYR A 164 18.27 -28.22 -22.64
CA TYR A 164 18.90 -27.87 -23.92
C TYR A 164 20.41 -28.09 -23.92
N LYS A 165 21.12 -27.73 -22.84
CA LYS A 165 22.56 -28.02 -22.72
C LYS A 165 22.88 -29.52 -22.68
N LYS A 166 21.99 -30.34 -22.12
CA LYS A 166 22.21 -31.79 -21.97
C LYS A 166 21.83 -32.58 -23.22
N ARG A 167 20.74 -32.21 -23.88
CA ARG A 167 20.11 -33.01 -24.94
C ARG A 167 20.19 -32.37 -26.33
N GLY A 168 20.56 -31.09 -26.41
CA GLY A 168 20.56 -30.31 -27.65
C GLY A 168 19.24 -29.57 -27.86
N PRO A 169 19.26 -28.45 -28.63
CA PRO A 169 18.09 -27.60 -28.88
C PRO A 169 17.03 -28.24 -29.78
N GLU A 170 17.40 -29.23 -30.59
CA GLU A 170 16.51 -29.89 -31.56
C GLU A 170 15.83 -31.15 -31.01
N ASP A 171 16.01 -31.47 -29.72
CA ASP A 171 15.36 -32.64 -29.10
C ASP A 171 13.82 -32.47 -29.12
N PRO A 172 13.07 -33.32 -29.85
CA PRO A 172 11.63 -33.22 -29.97
C PRO A 172 10.90 -33.45 -28.63
N GLU A 173 11.53 -34.14 -27.67
CA GLU A 173 10.96 -34.32 -26.33
C GLU A 173 10.87 -33.00 -25.54
N LEU A 174 11.63 -31.97 -25.95
CA LEU A 174 11.62 -30.65 -25.30
C LEU A 174 10.52 -29.72 -25.85
N ALA A 175 9.86 -30.08 -26.95
CA ALA A 175 8.85 -29.24 -27.59
C ALA A 175 7.67 -28.90 -26.66
N GLN A 176 7.21 -29.88 -25.88
CA GLN A 176 6.13 -29.69 -24.91
C GLN A 176 6.53 -28.72 -23.80
N GLN A 177 7.74 -28.86 -23.25
CA GLN A 177 8.26 -28.00 -22.18
C GLN A 177 8.51 -26.57 -22.66
N LYS A 178 9.00 -26.40 -23.90
CA LYS A 178 9.14 -25.10 -24.56
C LYS A 178 7.78 -24.41 -24.70
N THR A 179 6.76 -25.15 -25.12
CA THR A 179 5.39 -24.63 -25.27
C THR A 179 4.81 -24.20 -23.93
N GLN A 180 4.97 -25.03 -22.89
CA GLN A 180 4.55 -24.70 -21.52
C GLN A 180 5.28 -23.46 -20.98
N PHE A 181 6.58 -23.35 -21.21
CA PHE A 181 7.36 -22.17 -20.83
C PHE A 181 6.82 -20.89 -21.48
N HIS A 182 6.66 -20.87 -22.80
CA HIS A 182 6.16 -19.68 -23.51
C HIS A 182 4.72 -19.32 -23.10
N SER A 183 3.85 -20.32 -22.92
CA SER A 183 2.49 -20.11 -22.43
C SER A 183 2.49 -19.43 -21.06
N GLN A 184 3.27 -19.96 -20.10
CA GLN A 184 3.37 -19.37 -18.76
C GLN A 184 3.95 -17.95 -18.78
N VAL A 185 4.96 -17.71 -19.65
CA VAL A 185 5.56 -16.39 -19.83
C VAL A 185 4.52 -15.37 -20.34
N ASN A 186 3.73 -15.75 -21.33
CA ASN A 186 2.68 -14.87 -21.88
C ASN A 186 1.58 -14.58 -20.86
N ILE A 187 1.08 -15.61 -20.16
CA ILE A 187 0.07 -15.44 -19.10
C ILE A 187 0.58 -14.48 -18.02
N THR A 188 1.80 -14.70 -17.52
CA THR A 188 2.36 -13.87 -16.46
C THR A 188 2.62 -12.44 -16.93
N ARG A 189 3.04 -12.25 -18.19
CA ARG A 189 3.19 -10.93 -18.81
C ARG A 189 1.86 -10.18 -18.86
N GLU A 190 0.79 -10.86 -19.26
CA GLU A 190 -0.56 -10.29 -19.29
C GLU A 190 -1.05 -9.94 -17.88
N GLN A 191 -0.84 -10.82 -16.89
CA GLN A 191 -1.18 -10.53 -15.49
C GLN A 191 -0.46 -9.27 -14.98
N MET A 192 0.85 -9.15 -15.23
CA MET A 192 1.61 -7.95 -14.86
C MET A 192 1.06 -6.70 -15.57
N THR A 193 0.77 -6.80 -16.87
CA THR A 193 0.24 -5.68 -17.68
C THR A 193 -1.13 -5.24 -17.18
N ASN A 194 -2.02 -6.19 -16.90
CA ASN A 194 -3.37 -5.92 -16.40
C ASN A 194 -3.32 -5.31 -15.01
N PHE A 195 -2.42 -5.77 -14.15
CA PHE A 195 -2.21 -5.17 -12.83
C PHE A 195 -1.76 -3.70 -12.92
N ILE A 196 -0.81 -3.38 -13.81
CA ILE A 196 -0.34 -1.99 -14.01
C ILE A 196 -1.48 -1.08 -14.49
N LYS A 197 -2.37 -1.62 -15.33
CA LYS A 197 -3.52 -0.90 -15.91
C LYS A 197 -4.79 -0.98 -15.08
N ASP A 198 -4.73 -1.58 -13.89
CA ASP A 198 -5.90 -1.78 -13.05
C ASP A 198 -6.41 -0.42 -12.53
N ASP A 199 -7.68 -0.10 -12.80
CA ASP A 199 -8.29 1.17 -12.38
C ASP A 199 -8.23 1.38 -10.87
N ARG A 200 -8.15 0.31 -10.07
CA ARG A 200 -7.98 0.40 -8.61
C ARG A 200 -6.62 0.94 -8.22
N VAL A 201 -5.57 0.69 -9.00
CA VAL A 201 -4.24 1.29 -8.77
C VAL A 201 -4.32 2.80 -8.98
N PHE A 202 -5.03 3.23 -10.03
CA PHE A 202 -5.26 4.64 -10.31
C PHE A 202 -6.15 5.30 -9.23
N SER A 203 -7.21 4.62 -8.79
CA SER A 203 -8.15 5.14 -7.79
C SER A 203 -7.46 5.37 -6.46
N VAL A 204 -6.54 4.50 -6.02
CA VAL A 204 -5.74 4.71 -4.80
C VAL A 204 -5.04 6.07 -4.80
N LEU A 205 -4.49 6.52 -5.92
CA LEU A 205 -3.83 7.82 -6.01
C LEU A 205 -4.83 8.98 -6.02
N LYS A 206 -5.88 8.87 -6.84
CA LYS A 206 -6.87 9.93 -7.01
C LYS A 206 -7.69 10.15 -5.73
N ASP A 207 -8.18 9.06 -5.14
CA ASP A 207 -9.07 9.10 -3.99
C ASP A 207 -8.32 9.57 -2.75
N SER A 208 -7.07 9.10 -2.55
CA SER A 208 -6.26 9.56 -1.42
C SER A 208 -5.89 11.04 -1.50
N ALA A 209 -5.69 11.59 -2.70
CA ALA A 209 -5.48 13.01 -2.90
C ALA A 209 -6.75 13.81 -2.59
N ALA A 210 -7.92 13.36 -3.06
CA ALA A 210 -9.20 14.01 -2.82
C ALA A 210 -9.55 14.04 -1.31
N VAL A 211 -9.40 12.90 -0.63
CA VAL A 211 -9.66 12.78 0.82
C VAL A 211 -8.75 13.71 1.63
N GLN A 212 -7.47 13.79 1.30
CA GLN A 212 -6.53 14.71 1.96
C GLN A 212 -6.87 16.17 1.68
N ALA A 213 -7.17 16.52 0.42
CA ALA A 213 -7.52 17.88 0.04
C ALA A 213 -8.75 18.37 0.81
N GLN A 214 -9.79 17.55 0.89
CA GLN A 214 -11.01 17.86 1.63
C GLN A 214 -10.70 18.12 3.11
N PHE A 215 -9.94 17.24 3.76
CA PHE A 215 -9.59 17.42 5.17
C PHE A 215 -8.83 18.72 5.41
N PHE A 216 -7.81 19.03 4.59
CA PHE A 216 -7.02 20.25 4.76
C PHE A 216 -7.84 21.51 4.50
N GLU A 217 -8.75 21.48 3.53
CA GLU A 217 -9.66 22.60 3.26
C GLU A 217 -10.62 22.83 4.44
N GLU A 218 -11.27 21.77 4.93
CA GLU A 218 -12.16 21.85 6.09
C GLU A 218 -11.41 22.39 7.30
N ALA A 219 -10.22 21.86 7.61
CA ALA A 219 -9.42 22.31 8.74
C ALA A 219 -8.98 23.78 8.62
N ALA A 220 -8.54 24.21 7.43
CA ALA A 220 -8.16 25.59 7.19
C ALA A 220 -9.35 26.55 7.36
N ASN A 221 -10.53 26.15 6.89
CA ASN A 221 -11.75 26.94 7.03
C ASN A 221 -12.18 27.05 8.50
N GLN A 222 -12.06 26.00 9.31
CA GLN A 222 -12.36 26.07 10.75
C GLN A 222 -11.44 27.06 11.48
N LEU A 223 -10.14 27.05 11.17
CA LEU A 223 -9.18 27.94 11.82
C LEU A 223 -9.34 29.41 11.40
N LYS A 224 -9.75 29.67 10.15
CA LYS A 224 -10.02 31.04 9.65
C LYS A 224 -11.22 31.71 10.33
N ASN A 225 -12.09 30.95 10.98
CA ASN A 225 -13.26 31.49 11.67
C ASN A 225 -12.97 31.83 13.15
N VAL A 226 -11.71 31.72 13.58
CA VAL A 226 -11.25 32.05 14.94
C VAL A 226 -10.82 33.52 14.97
N ASP A 227 -11.80 34.41 14.87
CA ASP A 227 -11.62 35.87 14.84
C ASP A 227 -12.35 36.57 16.00
#